data_AF-A0A518W9J8-F1
#
_entry.id   AF-A0A518W9J8-F1
#
_cell.length_a   1.000
_cell.length_b   1.000
_cell.length_c   1.000
_cell.angle_alpha   90.00
_cell.angle_beta   90.00
_cell.angle_gamma   90.00
#
_symmetry.space_group_name_H-M   'P 1'
#
loop_
_entity.id
_entity.type
_entity.pdbx_description
1 polymer ?
#
loop_
_entity_poly.entity_id
_entity_poly.type
_entity_poly.pdbx_seq_one_letter_code
_entity_poly.pdbx_strand_id
1 'polypeptide(L)'
;MASRPARLTALVATLPLLWFGTPAQAAGETNLSASAATCYGGAVRSYFQAGGWGGDAGPYKASTRCKDVNVKNSSEFGTEACVVFIDKTNKCNYLTYLPAKSDWITVATNVRDGANFKVRFSNLRYEYEPLVAYHAY
;
A
#
# COMPACT_ATOMS: atom_id res chain seq x y z
N MET A 1 9.90 14.24 -72.44
CA MET A 1 9.25 13.08 -73.09
C MET A 1 8.31 12.47 -72.07
N ALA A 2 7.03 12.82 -72.12
CA ALA A 2 5.98 12.19 -72.95
C ALA A 2 5.34 10.99 -72.21
N SER A 3 4.12 11.25 -71.74
CA SER A 3 3.19 10.33 -71.08
C SER A 3 2.88 9.09 -71.90
N ARG A 4 2.42 8.03 -71.23
CA ARG A 4 1.18 7.32 -71.59
C ARG A 4 0.64 6.49 -70.42
N PRO A 5 -0.65 6.67 -70.06
CA PRO A 5 -1.36 5.85 -69.08
C PRO A 5 -2.07 4.69 -69.77
N ALA A 6 -2.33 3.59 -69.06
CA ALA A 6 -3.56 2.79 -69.16
C ALA A 6 -3.43 1.51 -68.31
N ARG A 7 -4.40 1.23 -67.43
CA ARG A 7 -5.52 0.29 -67.71
C ARG A 7 -6.22 -0.14 -66.40
N LEU A 8 -7.54 0.05 -66.43
CA LEU A 8 -8.61 -0.81 -65.92
C LEU A 8 -8.65 -1.22 -64.44
N THR A 9 -9.63 -0.59 -63.78
CA THR A 9 -10.58 -1.12 -62.79
C THR A 9 -10.72 -2.65 -62.70
N ALA A 10 -10.65 -3.16 -61.47
CA ALA A 10 -11.36 -4.36 -61.03
C ALA A 10 -11.85 -4.17 -59.58
N LEU A 11 -13.16 -3.99 -59.42
CA LEU A 11 -13.93 -4.08 -58.17
C LEU A 11 -14.04 -5.55 -57.77
N VAL A 12 -13.55 -5.99 -56.59
CA VAL A 12 -14.04 -7.24 -55.97
C VAL A 12 -13.96 -7.23 -54.43
N ALA A 13 -15.14 -7.35 -53.82
CA ALA A 13 -15.54 -7.99 -52.56
C ALA A 13 -14.97 -7.54 -51.19
N THR A 14 -15.81 -6.81 -50.47
CA THR A 14 -15.88 -6.76 -49.00
C THR A 14 -16.30 -8.11 -48.39
N LEU A 15 -15.50 -8.65 -47.46
CA LEU A 15 -15.94 -9.64 -46.47
C LEU A 15 -15.83 -9.05 -45.06
N PRO A 16 -16.94 -8.89 -44.31
CA PRO A 16 -16.87 -8.61 -42.88
C PRO A 16 -16.70 -9.96 -42.15
N LEU A 17 -15.53 -10.18 -41.56
CA LEU A 17 -15.35 -11.22 -40.55
C LEU A 17 -16.05 -10.75 -39.28
N LEU A 18 -17.24 -11.30 -39.03
CA LEU A 18 -17.94 -11.18 -37.75
C LEU A 18 -17.13 -11.94 -36.70
N TRP A 19 -16.29 -11.19 -35.98
CA TRP A 19 -15.64 -11.67 -34.77
C TRP A 19 -16.71 -11.74 -33.68
N PHE A 20 -17.05 -12.95 -33.25
CA PHE A 20 -17.87 -13.16 -32.06
C PHE A 20 -17.08 -12.64 -30.85
N GLY A 21 -17.40 -11.41 -30.44
CA GLY A 21 -16.91 -10.84 -29.20
C GLY A 21 -17.52 -11.60 -28.03
N THR A 22 -16.72 -12.44 -27.37
CA THR A 22 -16.99 -12.80 -25.99
C THR A 22 -16.92 -11.52 -25.17
N PRO A 23 -17.89 -11.24 -24.27
CA PRO A 23 -17.73 -10.13 -23.36
C PRO A 23 -16.57 -10.48 -22.44
N ALA A 24 -15.42 -9.84 -22.66
CA ALA A 24 -14.40 -9.72 -21.64
C ALA A 24 -15.09 -9.04 -20.45
N GLN A 25 -15.40 -9.82 -19.40
CA GLN A 25 -15.81 -9.27 -18.13
C GLN A 25 -14.62 -8.43 -17.65
N ALA A 26 -14.73 -7.11 -17.84
CA ALA A 26 -13.83 -6.16 -17.23
C ALA A 26 -13.90 -6.43 -15.71
N ALA A 27 -12.80 -6.93 -15.15
CA ALA A 27 -12.64 -6.97 -13.71
C ALA A 27 -12.91 -5.56 -13.22
N GLY A 28 -13.98 -5.37 -12.44
CA GLY A 28 -14.40 -4.05 -12.00
C GLY A 28 -13.20 -3.31 -11.44
N GLU A 29 -12.93 -2.11 -11.94
CA GLU A 29 -11.92 -1.22 -11.40
C GLU A 29 -12.20 -1.09 -9.91
N THR A 30 -11.41 -1.81 -9.12
CA THR A 30 -11.44 -1.66 -7.67
C THR A 30 -11.06 -0.20 -7.44
N ASN A 31 -11.97 0.59 -6.90
CA ASN A 31 -11.71 2.00 -6.59
C ASN A 31 -10.65 2.07 -5.48
N LEU A 32 -9.38 1.90 -5.86
CA LEU A 32 -8.20 1.86 -4.98
C LEU A 32 -8.11 3.14 -4.14
N SER A 33 -8.57 4.27 -4.70
CA SER A 33 -8.62 5.55 -4.00
C SER A 33 -9.66 5.56 -2.87
N ALA A 34 -10.83 4.94 -3.08
CA ALA A 34 -11.88 4.87 -2.06
C ALA A 34 -11.54 3.87 -0.94
N SER A 35 -10.91 2.74 -1.27
CA SER A 35 -10.40 1.79 -0.28
C SER A 35 -9.24 2.38 0.52
N ALA A 36 -8.33 3.12 -0.11
CA ALA A 36 -7.26 3.84 0.59
C ALA A 36 -7.81 4.95 1.51
N ALA A 37 -8.82 5.71 1.06
CA ALA A 37 -9.47 6.72 1.89
C ALA A 37 -10.16 6.10 3.13
N THR A 38 -10.83 4.97 2.95
CA THR A 38 -11.46 4.22 4.05
C THR A 38 -10.41 3.65 5.00
N CYS A 39 -9.31 3.13 4.45
CA CYS A 39 -8.19 2.60 5.23
C CYS A 39 -7.54 3.67 6.09
N TYR A 40 -7.00 4.73 5.47
CA TYR A 40 -6.28 5.78 6.19
C TYR A 40 -7.19 6.71 7.01
N GLY A 41 -8.49 6.78 6.68
CA GLY A 41 -9.45 7.62 7.39
C GLY A 41 -9.68 7.27 8.87
N GLY A 42 -9.48 6.01 9.25
CA GLY A 42 -9.53 5.59 10.66
C GLY A 42 -8.15 5.42 11.31
N ALA A 43 -7.12 6.08 10.79
CA ALA A 43 -5.76 5.93 11.29
C ALA A 43 -5.68 6.25 12.79
N VAL A 44 -4.94 5.44 13.53
CA VAL A 44 -4.70 5.65 14.97
C VAL A 44 -3.35 6.30 15.17
N ARG A 45 -3.28 7.35 15.99
CA ARG A 45 -2.02 8.02 16.34
C ARG A 45 -1.35 7.33 17.53
N SER A 46 -0.05 7.14 17.43
CA SER A 46 0.86 6.83 18.55
C SER A 46 1.79 8.02 18.80
N TYR A 47 2.07 8.27 20.07
CA TYR A 47 2.91 9.38 20.52
C TYR A 47 3.78 8.96 21.69
N PHE A 48 5.07 9.20 21.56
CA PHE A 48 6.05 9.03 22.62
C PHE A 48 6.70 10.39 22.87
N GLN A 49 6.71 10.84 24.12
CA GLN A 49 7.20 12.18 24.48
C GLN A 49 8.66 12.39 24.06
N ALA A 50 9.48 11.34 24.18
CA ALA A 50 10.78 11.24 23.54
C ALA A 50 10.83 9.96 22.71
N GLY A 51 11.42 10.02 21.52
CA GLY A 51 11.61 8.84 20.69
C GLY A 51 12.53 7.83 21.33
N GLY A 52 13.49 8.27 22.14
CA GLY A 52 14.43 7.44 22.88
C GLY A 52 15.08 6.41 21.97
N TRP A 53 15.12 5.16 22.44
CA TRP A 53 15.55 4.00 21.64
C TRP A 53 14.41 3.36 20.83
N GLY A 54 13.22 3.96 20.83
CA GLY A 54 11.98 3.43 20.27
C GLY A 54 10.93 3.10 21.33
N GLY A 55 9.90 2.34 20.94
CA GLY A 55 8.78 2.00 21.81
C GLY A 55 7.77 1.09 21.12
N ASP A 56 6.92 0.42 21.91
CA ASP A 56 5.87 -0.45 21.39
C ASP A 56 4.55 0.34 21.26
N ALA A 57 3.98 0.39 20.06
CA ALA A 57 2.66 0.96 19.78
C ALA A 57 1.63 -0.15 19.57
N GLY A 58 0.50 -0.08 20.30
CA GLY A 58 -0.53 -1.11 20.33
C GLY A 58 -0.78 -1.63 21.75
N PRO A 59 -1.42 -2.80 21.91
CA PRO A 59 -1.81 -3.73 20.86
C PRO A 59 -2.91 -3.20 19.93
N TYR A 60 -2.91 -3.71 18.70
CA TYR A 60 -3.86 -3.43 17.64
C TYR A 60 -4.48 -4.73 17.14
N LYS A 61 -5.65 -4.63 16.50
CA LYS A 61 -6.36 -5.76 15.91
C LYS A 61 -6.65 -5.48 14.44
N ALA A 62 -6.09 -6.29 13.55
CA ALA A 62 -6.29 -6.15 12.11
C ALA A 62 -7.77 -6.29 11.75
N SER A 63 -8.21 -5.54 10.76
CA SER A 63 -9.60 -5.49 10.33
C SER A 63 -9.73 -5.46 8.81
N THR A 64 -10.92 -5.73 8.31
CA THR A 64 -11.22 -5.70 6.87
C THR A 64 -11.07 -4.32 6.23
N ARG A 65 -10.85 -3.27 7.04
CA ARG A 65 -10.69 -1.88 6.60
C ARG A 65 -9.41 -1.69 5.80
N CYS A 66 -8.32 -2.34 6.20
CA CYS A 66 -7.06 -2.31 5.49
C CYS A 66 -6.56 -3.74 5.34
N LYS A 67 -6.30 -4.15 4.10
CA LYS A 67 -5.70 -5.47 3.82
C LYS A 67 -4.31 -5.63 4.44
N ASP A 68 -3.64 -4.50 4.63
CA ASP A 68 -2.25 -4.39 5.04
C ASP A 68 -2.11 -3.46 6.26
N VAL A 69 -1.01 -3.61 6.99
CA VAL A 69 -0.62 -2.66 8.05
C VAL A 69 0.25 -1.59 7.43
N ASN A 70 -0.22 -0.36 7.49
CA ASN A 70 0.43 0.82 6.96
C ASN A 70 0.78 1.77 8.10
N VAL A 71 1.99 2.31 8.07
CA VAL A 71 2.50 3.22 9.08
C VAL A 71 3.03 4.49 8.41
N LYS A 72 2.68 5.63 8.99
CA LYS A 72 3.18 6.94 8.60
C LYS A 72 4.04 7.49 9.74
N ASN A 73 5.31 7.77 9.48
CA ASN A 73 6.19 8.40 10.46
C ASN A 73 6.09 9.93 10.33
N SER A 74 5.62 10.60 11.39
CA SER A 74 5.53 12.06 11.46
C SER A 74 6.59 12.69 12.37
N SER A 75 7.56 11.90 12.82
CA SER A 75 8.69 12.36 13.62
C SER A 75 9.72 13.11 12.75
N GLU A 76 10.54 13.95 13.38
CA GLU A 76 11.64 14.68 12.72
C GLU A 76 12.82 13.79 12.30
N PHE A 77 12.82 12.51 12.71
CA PHE A 77 13.87 11.53 12.46
C PHE A 77 13.30 10.23 11.86
N GLY A 78 14.16 9.43 11.24
CA GLY A 78 13.82 8.11 10.73
C GLY A 78 13.87 7.04 11.81
N THR A 79 12.99 6.05 11.73
CA THR A 79 12.88 4.97 12.73
C THR A 79 12.60 3.64 12.03
N GLU A 80 12.97 2.53 12.65
CA GLU A 80 12.59 1.21 12.17
C GLU A 80 11.26 0.80 12.80
N ALA A 81 10.30 0.38 11.99
CA ALA A 81 9.04 -0.18 12.44
C ALA A 81 9.07 -1.70 12.26
N CYS A 82 8.80 -2.39 13.35
CA CYS A 82 8.75 -3.84 13.41
C CYS A 82 7.32 -4.30 13.75
N VAL A 83 6.65 -5.01 12.85
CA VAL A 83 5.37 -5.66 13.17
C VAL A 83 5.63 -6.94 13.95
N VAL A 84 4.90 -7.10 15.06
CA VAL A 84 4.98 -8.28 15.94
C VAL A 84 3.56 -8.84 16.12
N PHE A 85 3.33 -10.07 15.67
CA PHE A 85 2.07 -10.78 15.94
C PHE A 85 2.11 -11.40 17.33
N ILE A 86 1.45 -10.72 18.28
CA ILE A 86 1.60 -10.94 19.72
C ILE A 86 1.21 -12.37 20.12
N ASP A 87 0.20 -12.94 19.46
CA ASP A 87 -0.29 -14.30 19.74
C ASP A 87 0.65 -15.41 19.25
N LYS A 88 1.70 -15.06 18.49
CA LYS A 88 2.63 -16.01 17.87
C LYS A 88 4.05 -15.86 18.40
N THR A 89 4.49 -14.63 18.66
CA THR A 89 5.87 -14.34 19.05
C THR A 89 5.98 -12.94 19.65
N ASN A 90 7.07 -12.69 20.37
CA ASN A 90 7.51 -11.33 20.74
C ASN A 90 8.74 -10.86 19.92
N LYS A 91 9.16 -11.66 18.93
CA LYS A 91 10.22 -11.33 17.97
C LYS A 91 9.66 -10.51 16.82
N CYS A 92 10.55 -9.85 16.09
CA CYS A 92 10.17 -9.13 14.89
C CYS A 92 9.70 -10.08 13.78
N ASN A 93 8.52 -9.84 13.21
CA ASN A 93 8.05 -10.57 12.03
C ASN A 93 8.46 -9.84 10.74
N TYR A 94 8.24 -8.52 10.70
CA TYR A 94 8.56 -7.69 9.53
C TYR A 94 9.19 -6.39 10.02
N LEU A 95 10.43 -6.13 9.61
CA LEU A 95 11.15 -4.90 9.90
C LEU A 95 11.13 -4.01 8.65
N THR A 96 10.79 -2.74 8.81
CA THR A 96 10.76 -1.77 7.72
C THR A 96 11.28 -0.45 8.22
N TYR A 97 12.22 0.15 7.49
CA TYR A 97 12.69 1.50 7.79
C TYR A 97 11.66 2.54 7.35
N LEU A 98 11.34 3.47 8.25
CA LEU A 98 10.46 4.59 8.00
C LEU A 98 11.30 5.88 8.00
N PRO A 99 11.47 6.55 6.84
CA PRO A 99 12.12 7.86 6.79
C PRO A 99 11.45 8.89 7.71
N ALA A 100 12.19 9.94 8.07
CA ALA A 100 11.62 11.09 8.75
C ALA A 100 10.49 11.69 7.91
N LYS A 101 9.38 12.08 8.57
CA LYS A 101 8.21 12.68 7.91
C LYS A 101 7.73 11.90 6.67
N SER A 102 7.82 10.57 6.70
CA SER A 102 7.37 9.74 5.59
C SER A 102 5.86 9.82 5.43
N ASP A 103 5.37 9.49 4.23
CA ASP A 103 3.95 9.17 4.06
C ASP A 103 3.67 7.72 4.51
N TRP A 104 2.47 7.23 4.22
CA TRP A 104 2.08 5.85 4.46
C TRP A 104 3.01 4.84 3.79
N ILE A 105 3.62 3.98 4.59
CA ILE A 105 4.46 2.87 4.15
C ILE A 105 3.84 1.58 4.67
N THR A 106 3.67 0.61 3.78
CA THR A 106 3.20 -0.73 4.15
C THR A 106 4.32 -1.49 4.86
N VAL A 107 4.09 -1.87 6.12
CA VAL A 107 5.07 -2.56 6.98
C VAL A 107 4.75 -4.06 7.15
N ALA A 108 3.51 -4.47 6.87
CA ALA A 108 3.13 -5.87 6.75
C ALA A 108 1.97 -6.01 5.77
N THR A 109 2.02 -6.99 4.88
CA THR A 109 1.00 -7.21 3.85
C THR A 109 0.11 -8.40 4.16
N ASN A 110 -1.13 -8.37 3.65
CA ASN A 110 -2.13 -9.43 3.74
C ASN A 110 -2.32 -9.94 5.16
N VAL A 111 -2.42 -9.02 6.13
CA VAL A 111 -2.60 -9.40 7.53
C VAL A 111 -4.01 -9.91 7.72
N ARG A 112 -4.14 -11.12 8.26
CA ARG A 112 -5.44 -11.75 8.49
C ARG A 112 -6.28 -10.93 9.46
N ASP A 113 -7.54 -10.70 9.10
CA ASP A 113 -8.51 -10.06 9.97
C ASP A 113 -8.57 -10.73 11.36
N GLY A 114 -8.63 -9.89 12.38
CA GLY A 114 -8.67 -10.31 13.77
C GLY A 114 -7.32 -10.71 14.37
N ALA A 115 -6.23 -10.68 13.61
CA ALA A 115 -4.89 -10.88 14.16
C ALA A 115 -4.52 -9.74 15.13
N ASN A 116 -4.02 -10.11 16.31
CA ASN A 116 -3.49 -9.15 17.27
C ASN A 116 -2.02 -8.88 16.97
N PHE A 117 -1.66 -7.61 16.88
CA PHE A 117 -0.29 -7.21 16.59
C PHE A 117 0.09 -5.93 17.33
N LYS A 118 1.38 -5.63 17.37
CA LYS A 118 1.91 -4.31 17.74
C LYS A 118 2.94 -3.87 16.73
N VAL A 119 3.22 -2.58 16.69
CA VAL A 119 4.33 -2.00 15.94
C VAL A 119 5.39 -1.57 16.94
N ARG A 120 6.52 -2.25 16.95
CA ARG A 120 7.70 -1.91 17.73
C ARG A 120 8.58 -0.96 16.94
N PHE A 121 8.79 0.23 17.45
CA PHE A 121 9.75 1.17 16.92
C PHE A 121 11.13 0.93 17.50
N SER A 122 12.18 1.15 16.71
CA SER A 122 13.57 1.06 17.13
C SER A 122 14.39 2.14 16.43
N ASN A 123 15.17 2.88 17.21
CA ASN A 123 16.01 3.97 16.71
C ASN A 123 17.48 3.57 16.75
N LEU A 124 18.25 3.96 15.73
CA LEU A 124 19.69 3.70 15.65
C LEU A 124 20.49 4.48 16.70
N ARG A 125 19.91 5.54 17.26
CA ARG A 125 20.47 6.38 18.32
C ARG A 125 19.35 6.83 19.25
N TYR A 126 19.72 7.38 20.40
CA TYR A 126 18.75 8.00 21.29
C TYR A 126 18.20 9.29 20.66
N GLU A 127 16.90 9.33 20.43
CA GLU A 127 16.20 10.50 19.87
C GLU A 127 15.50 11.28 21.00
N TYR A 128 15.86 12.54 21.17
CA TYR A 128 15.22 13.41 22.17
C TYR A 128 13.86 13.91 21.69
N GLU A 129 13.69 13.93 20.38
CA GLU A 129 12.50 14.47 19.73
C GLU A 129 11.35 13.47 19.85
N PRO A 130 10.09 13.92 19.91
CA PRO A 130 8.96 13.01 20.03
C PRO A 130 8.85 12.04 18.86
N LEU A 131 8.58 10.75 19.15
CA LEU A 131 8.20 9.80 18.11
C LEU A 131 6.69 9.89 17.90
N VAL A 132 6.30 10.27 16.69
CA VAL A 132 4.90 10.39 16.27
C VAL A 132 4.69 9.51 15.05
N ALA A 133 3.78 8.55 15.17
CA ALA A 133 3.43 7.68 14.05
C ALA A 133 1.93 7.43 13.98
N TYR A 134 1.40 7.29 12.76
CA TYR A 134 0.02 6.91 12.51
C TYR A 134 -0.05 5.50 11.93
N HIS A 135 -1.09 4.76 12.29
CA HIS A 135 -1.25 3.34 11.96
C HIS A 135 -2.62 3.11 11.32
N ALA A 136 -2.63 2.44 10.16
CA ALA A 136 -3.85 2.01 9.47
C ALA A 136 -3.78 0.51 9.17
N TYR A 137 -4.81 -0.22 9.55
CA TYR A 137 -4.90 -1.68 9.59
C TYR A 137 -6.36 -2.14 9.75
#